data_AF-A0A7J9QTX1-F1
#
_entry.id   AF-A0A7J9QTX1-F1
#
_cell.length_a   1.000
_cell.length_b   1.000
_cell.length_c   1.000
_cell.angle_alpha   90.00
_cell.angle_beta   90.00
_cell.angle_gamma   90.00
#
_symmetry.space_group_name_H-M   'P 1'
#
loop_
_entity.id
_entity.type
_entity.pdbx_description
1 polymer ?
#
loop_
_entity_poly.entity_id
_entity_poly.type
_entity_poly.pdbx_seq_one_letter_code
_entity_poly.pdbx_strand_id
1 'polypeptide(L)'
;FSLATPVTGIIPIPKIFLIPPKSRKKEDIDKVKDLCDRYYKNPPISYDDILNARLHSIYLINVDKNFAKSLDPQGYVDLTEKLLDRSEVRY
;
A
#
# COMPACT_ATOMS: atom_id res chain seq x y z
N PHE A 1 -2.90 -0.51 -10.10
CA PHE A 1 -2.67 -1.91 -9.71
C PHE A 1 -3.54 -2.27 -8.51
N SER A 2 -3.65 -3.55 -8.19
CA SER A 2 -4.35 -4.09 -7.02
C SER A 2 -3.41 -4.98 -6.22
N LEU A 3 -3.65 -5.07 -4.91
CA LEU A 3 -2.90 -5.96 -4.02
C LEU A 3 -3.79 -7.12 -3.58
N ALA A 4 -3.19 -8.25 -3.25
CA ALA A 4 -3.91 -9.37 -2.67
C ALA A 4 -3.12 -9.93 -1.48
N THR A 5 -3.82 -10.19 -0.39
CA THR A 5 -3.23 -10.74 0.84
C THR A 5 -4.10 -11.86 1.39
N PRO A 6 -3.51 -12.92 1.96
CA PRO A 6 -4.26 -13.87 2.76
C PRO A 6 -5.00 -13.17 3.90
N VAL A 7 -6.15 -13.70 4.32
CA VAL A 7 -6.90 -13.18 5.50
C VAL A 7 -6.10 -13.21 6.80
N THR A 8 -5.01 -13.98 6.85
CA THR A 8 -4.08 -14.07 7.99
C THR A 8 -2.98 -13.01 7.95
N GLY A 9 -2.80 -12.29 6.83
CA GLY A 9 -1.75 -11.30 6.63
C GLY A 9 -2.31 -9.88 6.51
N ILE A 10 -1.79 -8.97 7.34
CA ILE A 10 -2.03 -7.53 7.22
C ILE A 10 -0.84 -6.91 6.49
N ILE A 11 -1.12 -6.17 5.42
CA ILE A 11 -0.13 -5.43 4.65
C ILE A 11 -0.23 -3.95 5.06
N PRO A 12 0.81 -3.34 5.63
CA PRO A 12 0.81 -1.90 5.83
C PRO A 12 0.85 -1.18 4.49
N ILE A 13 -0.07 -0.25 4.28
CA ILE A 13 -0.18 0.52 3.02
C ILE A 13 0.18 1.98 3.30
N PRO A 14 1.22 2.52 2.65
CA PRO A 14 1.55 3.94 2.75
C PRO A 14 0.37 4.82 2.32
N LYS A 15 -0.05 5.74 3.21
CA LYS A 15 -1.25 6.59 3.01
C LYS A 15 -1.18 7.47 1.75
N ILE A 16 0.03 7.76 1.26
CA ILE A 16 0.23 8.50 0.00
C ILE A 16 -0.51 7.86 -1.19
N PHE A 17 -0.65 6.54 -1.23
CA PHE A 17 -1.32 5.85 -2.32
C PHE A 17 -2.85 5.96 -2.28
N LEU A 18 -3.42 6.47 -1.18
CA LEU A 18 -4.83 6.84 -1.05
C LEU A 18 -5.09 8.25 -1.60
N ILE A 19 -4.05 9.09 -1.65
CA ILE A 19 -4.14 10.49 -2.10
C ILE A 19 -4.02 10.53 -3.64
N PRO A 20 -4.88 11.29 -4.34
CA PRO A 20 -4.75 11.50 -5.78
C PRO A 20 -3.38 12.09 -6.15
N PRO A 21 -2.76 11.69 -7.29
CA PRO A 21 -1.43 12.17 -7.69
C PRO A 21 -1.25 13.69 -7.63
N LYS A 22 -2.26 14.45 -8.07
CA LYS A 22 -2.25 15.92 -8.08
C LYS A 22 -2.20 16.57 -6.69
N SER A 23 -2.55 15.82 -5.65
CA SER A 23 -2.62 16.29 -4.27
C SER A 23 -1.49 15.74 -3.40
N ARG A 24 -0.56 14.97 -3.98
CA ARG A 24 0.61 14.43 -3.26
C ARG A 24 1.66 15.51 -3.09
N LYS A 25 2.28 15.55 -1.91
CA LYS A 25 3.44 16.40 -1.65
C LYS A 25 4.70 15.69 -2.15
N LYS A 26 5.62 16.47 -2.73
CA LYS A 26 6.92 15.97 -3.17
C LYS A 26 7.69 15.26 -2.05
N GLU A 27 7.68 15.84 -0.84
CA GLU A 27 8.34 15.29 0.34
C GLU A 27 7.89 13.85 0.69
N ASP A 28 6.60 13.55 0.50
CA ASP A 28 6.08 12.22 0.80
C ASP A 28 6.44 11.20 -0.30
N ILE A 29 6.58 11.66 -1.55
CA ILE A 29 7.06 10.84 -2.66
C ILE A 29 8.54 10.51 -2.47
N ASP A 30 9.35 11.50 -2.08
CA ASP A 30 10.78 11.33 -1.84
C ASP A 30 11.03 10.31 -0.70
N LYS A 31 10.24 10.34 0.39
CA LYS A 31 10.32 9.31 1.46
C LYS A 31 10.08 7.89 0.94
N VAL A 32 9.07 7.73 0.07
CA VAL A 32 8.79 6.41 -0.53
C VAL A 32 9.92 6.02 -1.47
N LYS A 33 10.46 6.97 -2.24
CA LYS A 33 11.59 6.72 -3.12
C LYS A 33 12.82 6.27 -2.34
N ASP A 34 13.17 6.93 -1.24
CA ASP A 34 14.28 6.54 -0.36
C ASP A 34 14.10 5.13 0.22
N LEU A 35 12.85 4.72 0.47
CA LEU A 35 12.55 3.34 0.85
C LEU A 35 12.75 2.38 -0.33
N CYS A 36 12.19 2.69 -1.50
CA CYS A 36 12.31 1.86 -2.68
C CYS A 36 13.77 1.68 -3.12
N ASP A 37 14.56 2.75 -3.16
CA ASP A 37 15.96 2.75 -3.63
C ASP A 37 16.88 1.90 -2.73
N ARG A 38 16.48 1.62 -1.47
CA ARG A 38 17.18 0.66 -0.61
C ARG A 38 17.04 -0.78 -1.08
N TYR A 39 15.91 -1.14 -1.68
CA TYR A 39 15.57 -2.52 -2.03
C TYR A 39 15.56 -2.79 -3.54
N TYR A 40 15.30 -1.77 -4.36
CA TYR A 40 15.18 -1.86 -5.82
C TYR A 40 16.27 -1.04 -6.49
N LYS A 41 17.37 -1.72 -6.88
CA LYS A 41 18.52 -1.06 -7.51
C LYS A 41 18.55 -1.19 -9.03
N ASN A 42 18.02 -2.27 -9.60
CA ASN A 42 18.09 -2.57 -11.03
C ASN A 42 16.83 -3.31 -11.52
N PRO A 43 15.87 -2.61 -12.18
CA PRO A 43 15.82 -1.16 -12.36
C PRO A 43 15.43 -0.43 -11.06
N PRO A 44 15.87 0.83 -10.87
CA PRO A 44 15.36 1.68 -9.80
C PRO A 44 13.91 2.11 -10.09
N ILE A 45 13.18 2.47 -9.04
CA ILE A 45 11.81 3.01 -9.19
C ILE A 45 11.90 4.52 -9.44
N SER A 46 11.24 5.00 -10.50
CA SER A 46 11.25 6.41 -10.86
C SER A 46 10.32 7.23 -9.96
N TYR A 47 10.56 8.54 -9.88
CA TYR A 47 9.67 9.46 -9.17
C TYR A 47 8.26 9.44 -9.79
N ASP A 48 8.17 9.43 -11.12
CA ASP A 48 6.89 9.44 -11.84
C ASP A 48 6.09 8.16 -11.61
N ASP A 49 6.75 7.00 -11.46
CA ASP A 49 6.06 5.75 -11.11
C ASP A 49 5.40 5.88 -9.73
N ILE A 50 6.09 6.45 -8.74
CA ILE A 50 5.56 6.62 -7.39
C ILE A 50 4.47 7.69 -7.37
N LEU A 51 4.66 8.82 -8.06
CA LEU A 51 3.68 9.90 -8.16
C LEU A 51 2.35 9.40 -8.75
N ASN A 52 2.41 8.62 -9.82
CA ASN A 52 1.24 8.19 -10.57
C ASN A 52 0.68 6.83 -10.10
N ALA A 53 1.42 6.11 -9.24
CA ALA A 53 0.97 4.87 -8.63
C ALA A 53 -0.39 5.04 -7.94
N ARG A 54 -1.36 4.25 -8.37
CA ARG A 54 -2.70 4.20 -7.77
C ARG A 54 -3.08 2.77 -7.40
N LEU A 55 -3.40 2.59 -6.14
CA LEU A 55 -4.00 1.36 -5.63
C LEU A 55 -5.51 1.40 -5.92
N HIS A 56 -6.02 0.40 -6.63
CA HIS A 56 -7.42 0.38 -7.07
C HIS A 56 -8.28 -0.47 -6.14
N SER A 57 -7.75 -1.60 -5.69
CA SER A 57 -8.42 -2.51 -4.79
C SER A 57 -7.42 -3.37 -4.03
N ILE A 58 -7.89 -3.93 -2.92
CA ILE A 58 -7.16 -4.90 -2.11
C ILE A 58 -8.04 -6.14 -1.98
N TYR A 59 -7.49 -7.30 -2.31
CA TYR A 59 -8.20 -8.57 -2.20
C TYR A 59 -7.78 -9.30 -0.93
N LEU A 60 -8.76 -9.66 -0.12
CA LEU A 60 -8.59 -10.61 0.99
C LEU A 60 -8.84 -12.02 0.47
N ILE A 61 -7.81 -12.85 0.46
CA ILE A 61 -7.86 -14.24 -0.01
C ILE A 61 -8.07 -15.16 1.19
N ASN A 62 -9.16 -15.92 1.18
CA ASN A 62 -9.37 -17.03 2.09
C ASN A 62 -9.12 -18.33 1.32
N VAL A 63 -7.94 -18.93 1.53
CA VAL A 63 -7.51 -20.15 0.83
C VAL A 63 -8.35 -21.34 1.26
N ASP A 64 -8.64 -21.48 2.56
CA ASP A 64 -9.41 -22.60 3.10
C ASP A 64 -10.84 -22.65 2.55
N LYS A 65 -11.44 -21.48 2.34
CA LYS A 65 -12.80 -21.32 1.79
C LYS A 65 -12.82 -21.04 0.29
N ASN A 66 -11.65 -21.07 -0.37
CA ASN A 66 -11.49 -20.85 -1.80
C ASN A 66 -12.22 -19.60 -2.35
N PHE A 67 -12.06 -18.44 -1.70
CA PHE A 67 -12.62 -17.18 -2.21
C PHE A 67 -11.69 -15.99 -2.01
N ALA A 68 -11.91 -14.95 -2.81
CA ALA A 68 -11.31 -13.63 -2.63
C ALA A 68 -12.42 -12.57 -2.53
N LYS A 69 -12.27 -11.62 -1.61
CA LYS A 69 -13.15 -10.45 -1.50
C LYS A 69 -12.36 -9.17 -1.76
N SER A 70 -12.87 -8.33 -2.65
CA SER A 70 -12.30 -7.01 -2.91
C SER A 70 -12.73 -6.01 -1.83
N LEU A 71 -11.80 -5.17 -1.40
CA LEU A 71 -12.00 -4.00 -0.58
C LEU A 71 -11.50 -2.76 -1.32
N ASP A 72 -12.13 -1.62 -1.07
CA ASP A 72 -11.55 -0.35 -1.48
C ASP A 72 -10.33 -0.03 -0.61
N PRO A 73 -9.32 0.69 -1.15
CA PRO A 73 -8.10 0.97 -0.42
C PRO A 73 -8.28 1.74 0.90
N GLN A 74 -9.24 2.66 0.94
CA GLN A 74 -9.51 3.47 2.14
C GLN A 74 -10.09 2.58 3.24
N GLY A 75 -11.12 1.80 2.92
CA GLY A 75 -11.75 0.86 3.84
C GLY A 75 -10.77 -0.15 4.43
N TYR A 76 -9.82 -0.67 3.64
CA TYR A 76 -8.79 -1.56 4.17
C TYR A 76 -7.88 -0.88 5.20
N VAL A 77 -7.43 0.34 4.91
CA VAL A 77 -6.54 1.08 5.82
C VAL A 77 -7.28 1.40 7.12
N ASP A 78 -8.53 1.86 7.04
CA ASP A 78 -9.35 2.14 8.22
C ASP A 78 -9.58 0.89 9.09
N LEU A 79 -9.77 -0.28 8.46
CA LEU A 79 -9.92 -1.56 9.16
C LEU A 79 -8.64 -2.00 9.88
N THR A 80 -7.48 -1.71 9.31
CA THR A 80 -6.18 -2.27 9.75
C THR A 80 -5.37 -1.30 10.63
N GLU A 81 -5.69 0.00 10.62
CA GLU A 81 -4.96 1.05 11.32
C GLU A 81 -4.74 0.73 12.81
N LYS A 82 -5.81 0.39 13.53
CA LYS A 82 -5.74 0.10 14.97
C LYS A 82 -4.85 -1.11 15.30
N LEU A 83 -4.79 -2.09 14.41
CA LEU A 83 -3.95 -3.28 14.60
C LEU A 83 -2.48 -2.94 14.30
N LEU A 84 -2.23 -2.20 13.22
CA LEU A 84 -0.90 -1.76 12.85
C LEU A 84 -0.28 -0.86 13.93
N ASP A 85 -1.06 0.07 14.48
CA ASP A 85 -0.64 0.95 15.58
C ASP A 85 -0.20 0.16 16.82
N ARG A 86 -0.95 -0.89 17.18
CA ARG A 86 -0.61 -1.78 18.31
C ARG A 86 0.60 -2.67 18.03
N SER A 87 0.88 -2.94 16.77
CA SER A 87 2.05 -3.71 16.34
C SER A 87 3.31 -2.85 16.18
N GLU A 88 3.22 -1.54 16.46
CA GLU A 88 4.33 -0.57 16.31
C GLU A 88 4.85 -0.45 14.86
N VAL A 89 4.04 -0.87 13.88
CA VAL A 89 4.36 -0.78 12.46
C VAL A 89 3.77 0.53 11.92
N ARG A 90 4.63 1.51 11.62
CA ARG A 90 4.23 2.84 11.11
C ARG A 90 4.83 3.10 9.72
N TYR A 91 3.99 3.46 8.76
CA TYR A 91 4.34 3.82 7.38
C TYR A 91 3.62 5.09 6.92
#